data_AF-A0A9D8G068-F1
#
_entry.id   AF-A0A9D8G068-F1
#
_cell.length_a   1.000
_cell.length_b   1.000
_cell.length_c   1.000
_cell.angle_alpha   90.00
_cell.angle_beta   90.00
_cell.angle_gamma   90.00
#
_symmetry.space_group_name_H-M   'P 1'
#
loop_
_entity.id
_entity.type
_entity.pdbx_description
1 polymer ?
#
loop_
_entity_poly.entity_id
_entity_poly.type
_entity_poly.pdbx_seq_one_letter_code
_entity_poly.pdbx_strand_id
1 'polypeptide(L)'
;MRRGVSRGISKGTLVICLILSLGAGIGTGYAIKTKQANASNSEVDGYKAQILTLQSDIANLNGQIDTLTSGLNEKQADYDALQEQHDNTSGELESLKRNYSLMDTRYRTLDRDYQTLQQVQQTLEEACSNPTVEKIVQLSDRVKALEAEKSWLEAQKAALEKQVTPSPDHALQRDQVFYQDEFKSIQWKGRDYELQLKIEEIGRLYNSTHTYVPGETDCNDMAVDIWNMLLTKGIKSVIVIGNKDKENETFEECVHAWLYVFNANGEVIYLEPTTGEVLYGKLSDGTTNPKTIPYWGGFIYKTPSDLRSDLKNQW
;
A
#
# COMPACT_ATOMS: atom_id res chain seq x y z
N MET A 1 -75.71 -87.00 -147.65
CA MET A 1 -74.55 -87.74 -148.20
C MET A 1 -73.37 -87.60 -147.24
N ARG A 2 -72.86 -88.74 -146.74
CA ARG A 2 -71.68 -88.87 -145.87
C ARG A 2 -70.42 -88.32 -146.52
N ARG A 3 -69.53 -87.74 -145.70
CA ARG A 3 -68.05 -87.85 -145.65
C ARG A 3 -67.58 -86.69 -144.75
N GLY A 4 -67.31 -86.85 -143.45
CA GLY A 4 -66.57 -87.94 -142.82
C GLY A 4 -65.07 -87.79 -143.07
N VAL A 5 -64.47 -86.64 -142.74
CA VAL A 5 -63.01 -86.44 -142.77
C VAL A 5 -62.54 -86.28 -141.33
N SER A 6 -62.26 -87.42 -140.70
CA SER A 6 -61.43 -87.51 -139.51
C SER A 6 -60.02 -87.06 -139.89
N ARG A 7 -59.67 -85.80 -139.63
CA ARG A 7 -58.27 -85.36 -139.59
C ARG A 7 -57.73 -85.73 -138.21
N GLY A 8 -57.16 -86.92 -138.12
CA GLY A 8 -56.36 -87.32 -136.97
C GLY A 8 -55.25 -86.30 -136.76
N ILE A 9 -55.32 -85.56 -135.66
CA ILE A 9 -54.19 -84.80 -135.13
C ILE A 9 -53.09 -85.83 -134.90
N SER A 10 -51.97 -85.73 -135.63
CA SER A 10 -50.88 -86.68 -135.48
C SER A 10 -50.42 -86.67 -134.02
N LYS A 11 -50.05 -87.82 -133.46
CA LYS A 11 -49.46 -87.89 -132.11
C LYS A 11 -48.29 -86.91 -131.95
N GLY A 12 -47.57 -86.60 -133.04
CA GLY A 12 -46.53 -85.56 -133.08
C GLY A 12 -47.06 -84.14 -132.87
N THR A 13 -48.22 -83.79 -133.44
CA THR A 13 -48.83 -82.45 -133.29
C THR A 13 -49.37 -82.23 -131.87
N LEU A 14 -49.92 -83.28 -131.25
CA LEU A 14 -50.39 -83.23 -129.86
C LEU A 14 -49.22 -83.14 -128.86
N VAL A 15 -48.11 -83.83 -129.14
CA VAL A 15 -46.86 -83.73 -128.37
C VAL A 15 -46.21 -82.35 -128.55
N ILE A 16 -46.20 -81.78 -129.77
CA ILE A 16 -45.68 -80.43 -130.02
C ILE A 16 -46.51 -79.37 -129.28
N CYS A 17 -47.85 -79.46 -129.26
CA CYS A 17 -48.68 -78.55 -128.47
C CYS A 17 -48.49 -78.72 -126.95
N LEU A 18 -48.21 -79.94 -126.46
CA LEU A 18 -47.87 -80.19 -125.05
C LEU A 18 -46.49 -79.64 -124.69
N ILE A 19 -45.50 -79.80 -125.56
CA ILE A 19 -44.14 -79.26 -125.39
C ILE A 19 -44.15 -77.73 -125.47
N LEU A 20 -44.94 -77.13 -126.39
CA LEU A 20 -45.08 -75.68 -126.52
C LEU A 20 -45.88 -75.07 -125.35
N SER A 21 -46.90 -75.77 -124.82
CA SER A 21 -47.66 -75.29 -123.66
C SER A 21 -46.89 -75.45 -122.33
N LEU A 22 -46.11 -76.53 -122.16
CA LEU A 22 -45.18 -76.70 -121.03
C LEU A 22 -44.01 -75.71 -121.10
N GLY A 23 -43.43 -75.48 -122.29
CA GLY A 23 -42.38 -74.50 -122.51
C GLY A 23 -42.83 -73.06 -122.23
N ALA A 24 -44.05 -72.70 -122.63
CA ALA A 24 -44.65 -71.40 -122.31
C ALA A 24 -44.99 -71.27 -120.80
N GLY A 25 -45.46 -72.32 -120.15
CA GLY A 25 -45.74 -72.34 -118.70
C GLY A 25 -44.48 -72.21 -117.82
N ILE A 26 -43.38 -72.87 -118.20
CA ILE A 26 -42.10 -72.78 -117.51
C ILE A 26 -41.47 -71.38 -117.70
N GLY A 27 -41.51 -70.84 -118.93
CA GLY A 27 -40.98 -69.50 -119.23
C GLY A 27 -41.77 -68.37 -118.54
N THR A 28 -43.10 -68.47 -118.49
CA THR A 28 -43.95 -67.48 -117.79
C THR A 28 -43.81 -67.58 -116.27
N GLY A 29 -43.71 -68.79 -115.69
CA GLY A 29 -43.45 -68.98 -114.27
C GLY A 29 -42.07 -68.46 -113.81
N TYR A 30 -41.04 -68.64 -114.64
CA TYR A 30 -39.69 -68.10 -114.39
C TYR A 30 -39.68 -66.56 -114.48
N ALA A 31 -40.37 -65.99 -115.47
CA ALA A 31 -40.52 -64.53 -115.62
C ALA A 31 -41.29 -63.89 -114.45
N ILE A 32 -42.28 -64.58 -113.88
CA ILE A 32 -43.02 -64.12 -112.69
C ILE A 32 -42.14 -64.19 -111.44
N LYS A 33 -41.44 -65.30 -111.20
CA LYS A 33 -40.52 -65.45 -110.07
C LYS A 33 -39.37 -64.44 -110.10
N THR A 34 -38.83 -64.15 -111.29
CA THR A 34 -37.77 -63.14 -111.46
C THR A 34 -38.26 -61.72 -111.20
N LYS A 35 -39.47 -61.35 -111.68
CA LYS A 35 -40.09 -60.07 -111.32
C LYS A 35 -40.33 -59.94 -109.82
N GLN A 36 -40.80 -61.01 -109.18
CA GLN A 36 -41.05 -61.06 -107.74
C GLN A 36 -39.75 -60.97 -106.94
N ALA A 37 -38.70 -61.68 -107.37
CA ALA A 37 -37.36 -61.60 -106.77
C ALA A 37 -36.73 -60.20 -106.92
N ASN A 38 -36.90 -59.57 -108.08
CA ASN A 38 -36.42 -58.20 -108.31
C ASN A 38 -37.17 -57.18 -107.45
N ALA A 39 -38.49 -57.34 -107.26
CA ALA A 39 -39.27 -56.50 -106.36
C ALA A 39 -38.82 -56.67 -104.90
N SER A 40 -38.65 -57.90 -104.41
CA SER A 40 -38.14 -58.17 -103.07
C SER A 40 -36.71 -57.65 -102.87
N ASN A 41 -35.83 -57.75 -103.86
CA ASN A 41 -34.49 -57.16 -103.78
C ASN A 41 -34.54 -55.63 -103.67
N SER A 42 -35.44 -54.97 -104.41
CA SER A 42 -35.64 -53.53 -104.30
C SER A 42 -36.12 -53.11 -102.91
N GLU A 43 -37.00 -53.89 -102.27
CA GLU A 43 -37.43 -53.65 -100.89
C GLU A 43 -36.27 -53.84 -99.90
N VAL A 44 -35.48 -54.91 -100.05
CA VAL A 44 -34.30 -55.16 -99.22
C VAL A 44 -33.29 -54.03 -99.29
N ASP A 45 -33.02 -53.50 -100.49
CA ASP A 45 -32.10 -52.37 -100.64
C ASP A 45 -32.69 -51.07 -100.06
N GLY A 46 -34.01 -50.89 -100.12
CA GLY A 46 -34.72 -49.83 -99.41
C GLY A 46 -34.56 -49.94 -97.88
N TYR A 47 -34.74 -51.13 -97.32
CA TYR A 47 -34.54 -51.37 -95.88
C TYR A 47 -33.07 -51.17 -95.45
N LYS A 48 -32.09 -51.58 -96.27
CA LYS A 48 -30.67 -51.29 -96.00
C LYS A 48 -30.39 -49.79 -95.93
N ALA A 49 -30.94 -49.01 -96.85
CA ALA A 49 -30.79 -47.56 -96.82
C ALA A 49 -31.39 -46.94 -95.54
N GLN A 50 -32.58 -47.41 -95.13
CA GLN A 50 -33.19 -46.97 -93.87
C GLN A 50 -32.35 -47.35 -92.64
N ILE A 51 -31.79 -48.56 -92.61
CA ILE A 51 -30.90 -49.00 -91.52
C ILE A 51 -29.67 -48.10 -91.42
N LEU A 52 -29.05 -47.74 -92.55
CA LEU A 52 -27.89 -46.83 -92.57
C LEU A 52 -28.25 -45.44 -92.02
N THR A 53 -29.42 -44.89 -92.38
CA THR A 53 -29.92 -43.62 -91.83
C THR A 53 -30.13 -43.72 -90.32
N LEU A 54 -30.81 -44.76 -89.85
CA LEU A 54 -31.06 -44.97 -88.41
C LEU A 54 -29.76 -45.13 -87.61
N GLN A 55 -28.76 -45.81 -88.18
CA GLN A 55 -27.43 -45.92 -87.55
C GLN A 55 -26.75 -44.55 -87.41
N SER A 56 -26.85 -43.70 -88.42
CA SER A 56 -26.34 -42.33 -88.35
C SER A 56 -27.07 -41.50 -87.30
N ASP A 57 -28.40 -41.61 -87.22
CA ASP A 57 -29.20 -40.88 -86.23
C ASP A 57 -28.88 -41.34 -84.80
N ILE A 58 -28.70 -42.64 -84.57
CA ILE A 58 -28.28 -43.20 -83.27
C ILE A 58 -26.91 -42.64 -82.87
N ALA A 59 -25.95 -42.60 -83.80
CA ALA A 59 -24.63 -42.05 -83.50
C ALA A 59 -24.69 -40.56 -83.13
N ASN A 60 -25.51 -39.78 -83.82
CA ASN A 60 -25.73 -38.37 -83.51
C ASN A 60 -26.41 -38.18 -82.15
N LEU A 61 -27.49 -38.92 -81.88
CA LEU A 61 -28.19 -38.88 -80.59
C LEU A 61 -27.29 -39.26 -79.43
N ASN A 62 -26.42 -40.27 -79.59
CA ASN A 62 -25.45 -40.64 -78.57
C ASN A 62 -24.46 -39.49 -78.29
N GLY A 63 -23.96 -38.81 -79.32
CA GLY A 63 -23.10 -37.64 -79.14
C GLY A 63 -23.80 -36.48 -78.42
N GLN A 64 -25.10 -36.28 -78.67
CA GLN A 64 -25.91 -35.30 -77.95
C GLN A 64 -26.10 -35.70 -76.48
N ILE A 65 -26.35 -36.98 -76.19
CA ILE A 65 -26.46 -37.51 -74.83
C ILE A 65 -25.16 -37.28 -74.05
N ASP A 66 -24.01 -37.56 -74.67
CA ASP A 66 -22.70 -37.35 -74.04
C ASP A 66 -22.47 -35.87 -73.71
N THR A 67 -22.78 -34.98 -74.66
CA THR A 67 -22.66 -33.53 -74.47
C THR A 67 -23.56 -33.02 -73.35
N LEU A 68 -24.83 -33.47 -73.33
CA LEU A 68 -25.78 -33.08 -72.28
C LEU A 68 -25.36 -33.64 -70.91
N THR A 69 -24.82 -34.85 -70.87
CA THR A 69 -24.34 -35.49 -69.63
C THR A 69 -23.16 -34.72 -69.06
N SER A 70 -22.19 -34.34 -69.89
CA SER A 70 -21.07 -33.48 -69.48
C SER A 70 -21.57 -32.12 -68.96
N GLY A 71 -22.48 -31.46 -69.70
CA GLY A 71 -23.05 -30.19 -69.27
C GLY A 71 -23.83 -30.27 -67.95
N LEU A 72 -24.53 -31.38 -67.70
CA LEU A 72 -25.22 -31.63 -66.43
C LEU A 72 -24.22 -31.76 -65.27
N ASN A 73 -23.13 -32.50 -65.48
CA ASN A 73 -22.10 -32.69 -64.46
C ASN A 73 -21.38 -31.37 -64.13
N GLU A 74 -21.11 -30.54 -65.13
CA GLU A 74 -20.56 -29.18 -64.93
C GLU A 74 -21.51 -28.31 -64.11
N LYS A 75 -22.81 -28.32 -64.45
CA LYS A 75 -23.82 -27.56 -63.70
C LYS A 75 -24.00 -28.06 -62.27
N GLN A 76 -23.83 -29.36 -62.03
CA GLN A 76 -23.85 -29.91 -60.68
C GLN A 76 -22.64 -29.44 -59.87
N ALA A 77 -21.44 -29.45 -60.46
CA ALA A 77 -20.24 -28.93 -59.80
C ALA A 77 -20.36 -27.42 -59.49
N ASP A 78 -20.90 -26.62 -60.41
CA ASP A 78 -21.19 -25.20 -60.19
C ASP A 78 -22.16 -25.02 -59.00
N TYR A 79 -23.21 -25.85 -58.93
CA TYR A 79 -24.20 -25.80 -57.86
C TYR A 79 -23.58 -26.13 -56.50
N ASP A 80 -22.77 -27.19 -56.42
CA ASP A 80 -22.11 -27.60 -55.19
C ASP A 80 -21.14 -26.51 -54.69
N ALA A 81 -20.38 -25.89 -55.60
CA ALA A 81 -19.49 -24.77 -55.25
C ALA A 81 -20.24 -23.53 -54.77
N LEU A 82 -21.38 -23.20 -55.40
CA LEU A 82 -22.20 -22.07 -54.98
C LEU A 82 -22.85 -22.32 -53.60
N GLN A 83 -23.26 -23.56 -53.34
CA GLN A 83 -23.80 -23.97 -52.04
C GLN A 83 -22.75 -23.82 -50.93
N GLU A 84 -21.51 -24.24 -51.17
CA GLU A 84 -20.41 -24.06 -50.21
C GLU A 84 -20.14 -22.57 -49.93
N GLN A 85 -20.12 -21.72 -50.98
CA GLN A 85 -19.97 -20.28 -50.81
C GLN A 85 -21.11 -19.65 -50.00
N HIS A 86 -22.35 -20.08 -50.23
CA HIS A 86 -23.50 -19.63 -49.47
C HIS A 86 -23.35 -19.98 -47.99
N ASP A 87 -22.97 -21.22 -47.68
CA ASP A 87 -22.85 -21.68 -46.30
C ASP A 87 -21.71 -20.96 -45.56
N ASN A 88 -20.58 -20.71 -46.23
CA ASN A 88 -19.50 -19.90 -45.69
C ASN A 88 -19.94 -18.46 -45.41
N THR A 89 -20.57 -17.79 -46.39
CA THR A 89 -21.05 -16.41 -46.24
C THR A 89 -22.11 -16.29 -45.14
N SER A 90 -22.98 -17.29 -45.01
CA SER A 90 -23.97 -17.39 -43.94
C SER A 90 -23.30 -17.49 -42.57
N GLY A 91 -22.25 -18.30 -42.44
CA GLY A 91 -21.45 -18.41 -41.21
C GLY A 91 -20.74 -17.12 -40.81
N GLU A 92 -20.20 -16.38 -41.79
CA GLU A 92 -19.60 -15.06 -41.57
C GLU A 92 -20.64 -14.03 -41.12
N LEU A 93 -21.82 -14.02 -41.73
CA LEU A 93 -22.93 -13.14 -41.36
C LEU A 93 -23.36 -13.36 -39.91
N GLU A 94 -23.50 -14.61 -39.47
CA GLU A 94 -23.84 -14.94 -38.09
C GLU A 94 -22.74 -14.53 -37.10
N SER A 95 -21.48 -14.65 -37.49
CA SER A 95 -20.34 -14.18 -36.69
C SER A 95 -20.36 -12.65 -36.55
N LEU A 96 -20.66 -11.94 -37.64
CA LEU A 96 -20.76 -10.48 -37.63
C LEU A 96 -21.94 -10.00 -36.77
N LYS A 97 -23.09 -10.67 -36.83
CA LYS A 97 -24.24 -10.38 -35.95
C LYS A 97 -23.89 -10.54 -34.47
N ARG A 98 -23.17 -11.59 -34.09
CA ARG A 98 -22.70 -11.79 -32.71
C ARG A 98 -21.77 -10.67 -32.26
N ASN A 99 -20.82 -10.28 -33.11
CA ASN A 99 -19.90 -9.17 -32.82
C ASN A 99 -20.64 -7.85 -32.63
N TYR A 100 -21.64 -7.57 -33.46
CA TYR A 100 -22.46 -6.37 -33.33
C TYR A 100 -23.23 -6.34 -31.99
N SER A 101 -23.84 -7.45 -31.60
CA SER A 101 -24.53 -7.58 -30.31
C SER A 101 -23.59 -7.38 -29.11
N LEU A 102 -22.37 -7.91 -29.21
CA LEU A 102 -21.33 -7.69 -28.20
C LEU A 102 -20.93 -6.21 -28.12
N MET A 103 -20.80 -5.54 -29.27
CA MET A 103 -20.47 -4.12 -29.33
C MET A 103 -21.57 -3.25 -28.72
N ASP A 104 -22.85 -3.54 -28.99
CA ASP A 104 -23.99 -2.86 -28.37
C ASP A 104 -23.96 -2.99 -26.84
N THR A 105 -23.69 -4.19 -26.35
CA THR A 105 -23.57 -4.45 -24.90
C THR A 105 -22.42 -3.66 -24.26
N ARG A 106 -21.27 -3.59 -24.94
CA ARG A 106 -20.13 -2.79 -24.48
C ARG A 106 -20.45 -1.30 -24.45
N TYR A 107 -21.11 -0.78 -25.49
CA TYR A 107 -21.52 0.61 -25.55
C TYR A 107 -22.46 0.98 -24.39
N ARG A 108 -23.47 0.15 -24.11
CA ARG A 108 -24.40 0.35 -22.98
C ARG A 108 -23.70 0.29 -21.61
N THR A 109 -22.61 -0.46 -21.50
CA THR A 109 -21.82 -0.52 -20.26
C THR A 109 -21.01 0.75 -20.09
N LEU A 110 -20.35 1.20 -21.15
CA LEU A 110 -19.58 2.43 -21.16
C LEU A 110 -20.46 3.66 -20.83
N ASP A 111 -21.69 3.70 -21.34
CA ASP A 111 -22.65 4.76 -21.04
C ASP A 111 -23.03 4.81 -19.55
N ARG A 112 -23.26 3.65 -18.91
CA ARG A 112 -23.50 3.56 -17.46
C ARG A 112 -22.29 3.98 -16.64
N ASP A 113 -21.10 3.57 -17.04
CA ASP A 113 -19.86 3.93 -16.35
C ASP A 113 -19.64 5.44 -16.41
N TYR A 114 -19.91 6.06 -17.58
CA TYR A 114 -19.83 7.50 -17.76
C TYR A 114 -20.81 8.26 -16.85
N GLN A 115 -22.07 7.82 -16.77
CA GLN A 115 -23.06 8.41 -15.86
C GLN A 115 -22.65 8.29 -14.38
N THR A 116 -22.10 7.13 -14.00
CA THR A 116 -21.59 6.89 -12.64
C THR A 116 -20.42 7.84 -12.33
N LEU A 117 -19.50 8.01 -13.27
CA LEU A 117 -18.36 8.90 -13.10
C LEU A 117 -18.79 10.36 -12.92
N GLN A 118 -19.78 10.83 -13.68
CA GLN A 118 -20.36 12.17 -13.50
C GLN A 118 -20.97 12.35 -12.10
N GLN A 119 -21.69 11.34 -11.60
CA GLN A 119 -22.29 11.41 -10.27
C GLN A 119 -21.23 11.44 -9.16
N VAL A 120 -20.17 10.65 -9.30
CA VAL A 120 -19.03 10.68 -8.37
C VAL A 120 -18.36 12.04 -8.38
N GLN A 121 -18.16 12.64 -9.55
CA GLN A 121 -17.59 13.98 -9.67
C GLN A 121 -18.44 15.02 -8.92
N GLN A 122 -19.76 15.04 -9.15
CA GLN A 122 -20.67 15.96 -8.45
C GLN A 122 -20.62 15.77 -6.92
N THR A 123 -20.66 14.52 -6.47
CA THR A 123 -20.58 14.20 -5.03
C THR A 123 -19.27 14.70 -4.43
N LEU A 124 -18.16 14.58 -5.15
CA LEU A 124 -16.85 15.06 -4.70
C LEU A 124 -16.82 16.59 -4.65
N GLU A 125 -17.37 17.28 -5.66
CA GLU A 125 -17.48 18.73 -5.70
C GLU A 125 -18.30 19.26 -4.50
N GLU A 126 -19.42 18.62 -4.18
CA GLU A 126 -20.24 18.94 -3.00
C GLU A 126 -19.49 18.70 -1.69
N ALA A 127 -18.83 17.56 -1.55
CA ALA A 127 -18.05 17.21 -0.35
C ALA A 127 -16.87 18.17 -0.11
N CYS A 128 -16.22 18.63 -1.18
CA CYS A 128 -15.15 19.61 -1.09
C CYS A 128 -15.67 21.02 -0.77
N SER A 129 -16.88 21.36 -1.18
CA SER A 129 -17.43 22.72 -1.04
C SER A 129 -18.08 23.00 0.31
N ASN A 130 -18.75 22.03 0.95
CA ASN A 130 -19.72 22.35 2.01
C ASN A 130 -19.19 22.32 3.47
N PRO A 131 -18.36 21.35 3.94
CA PRO A 131 -17.97 21.32 5.35
C PRO A 131 -16.51 21.67 5.64
N THR A 132 -15.60 21.56 4.66
CA THR A 132 -14.16 21.50 4.98
C THR A 132 -13.54 22.88 5.17
N VAL A 133 -13.80 23.83 4.27
CA VAL A 133 -13.17 25.15 4.35
C VAL A 133 -13.69 25.96 5.53
N GLU A 134 -15.02 25.99 5.73
CA GLU A 134 -15.61 26.75 6.84
C GLU A 134 -15.18 26.16 8.20
N LYS A 135 -15.20 24.84 8.35
CA LYS A 135 -14.75 24.19 9.59
C LYS A 135 -13.25 24.33 9.81
N ILE A 136 -12.42 24.36 8.76
CA ILE A 136 -10.99 24.66 8.86
C ILE A 136 -10.78 26.10 9.36
N VAL A 137 -11.51 27.07 8.82
CA VAL A 137 -11.42 28.47 9.28
C VAL A 137 -11.86 28.58 10.74
N GLN A 138 -13.00 27.99 11.10
CA GLN A 138 -13.49 27.97 12.49
C GLN A 138 -12.50 27.30 13.46
N LEU A 139 -11.91 26.17 13.07
CA LEU A 139 -10.90 25.49 13.88
C LEU A 139 -9.62 26.31 14.00
N SER A 140 -9.17 26.95 12.92
CA SER A 140 -8.01 27.85 12.92
C SER A 140 -8.22 29.01 13.89
N ASP A 141 -9.38 29.65 13.86
CA ASP A 141 -9.67 30.78 14.77
C ASP A 141 -9.75 30.31 16.23
N ARG A 142 -10.31 29.12 16.47
CA ARG A 142 -10.36 28.53 17.81
C ARG A 142 -8.97 28.15 18.33
N VAL A 143 -8.06 27.67 17.47
CA VAL A 143 -6.66 27.42 17.83
C VAL A 143 -5.98 28.72 18.25
N LYS A 144 -6.12 29.80 17.48
CA LYS A 144 -5.57 31.12 17.84
C LYS A 144 -6.09 31.62 19.20
N ALA A 145 -7.39 31.45 19.46
CA ALA A 145 -7.99 31.85 20.72
C ALA A 145 -7.41 31.05 21.91
N LEU A 146 -7.26 29.73 21.76
CA LEU A 146 -6.69 28.86 22.79
C LEU A 146 -5.20 29.14 23.02
N GLU A 147 -4.45 29.50 21.99
CA GLU A 147 -3.04 29.90 22.11
C GLU A 147 -2.89 31.18 22.94
N ALA A 148 -3.77 32.16 22.72
CA ALA A 148 -3.80 33.39 23.52
C ALA A 148 -4.16 33.12 24.98
N GLU A 149 -5.16 32.26 25.23
CA GLU A 149 -5.57 31.87 26.58
C GLU A 149 -4.46 31.13 27.33
N LYS A 150 -3.77 30.18 26.66
CA LYS A 150 -2.61 29.49 27.22
C LYS A 150 -1.52 30.47 27.62
N SER A 151 -1.18 31.42 26.75
CA SER A 151 -0.17 32.43 27.05
C SER A 151 -0.52 33.27 28.28
N TRP A 152 -1.80 33.58 28.46
CA TRP A 152 -2.28 34.33 29.62
C TRP A 152 -2.20 33.51 30.92
N LEU A 153 -2.61 32.23 30.86
CA LEU A 153 -2.54 31.31 32.01
C LEU A 153 -1.10 31.07 32.47
N GLU A 154 -0.16 30.92 31.55
CA GLU A 154 1.27 30.77 31.90
C GLU A 154 1.82 32.02 32.61
N ALA A 155 1.44 33.22 32.16
CA ALA A 155 1.81 34.45 32.83
C ALA A 155 1.20 34.54 34.24
N GLN A 156 -0.05 34.11 34.40
CA GLN A 156 -0.72 34.08 35.70
C GLN A 156 -0.07 33.07 36.65
N LYS A 157 0.29 31.88 36.15
CA LYS A 157 1.00 30.85 36.92
C LYS A 157 2.34 31.38 37.45
N ALA A 158 3.15 32.00 36.60
CA ALA A 158 4.42 32.59 37.01
C ALA A 158 4.25 33.68 38.08
N ALA A 159 3.19 34.49 37.98
CA ALA A 159 2.89 35.51 38.98
C ALA A 159 2.49 34.90 40.34
N LEU A 160 1.72 33.81 40.34
CA LEU A 160 1.31 33.09 41.54
C LEU A 160 2.46 32.32 42.18
N GLU A 161 3.32 31.66 41.39
CA GLU A 161 4.52 30.96 41.89
C GLU A 161 5.40 31.91 42.72
N LYS A 162 5.57 33.16 42.25
CA LYS A 162 6.31 34.20 42.99
C LYS A 162 5.67 34.60 44.33
N GLN A 163 4.35 34.42 44.50
CA GLN A 163 3.64 34.79 45.73
C GLN A 163 3.63 33.67 46.78
N VAL A 164 3.81 32.41 46.37
CA VAL A 164 3.58 31.24 47.23
C VAL A 164 4.89 30.69 47.85
N THR A 165 6.06 31.06 47.34
CA THR A 165 7.35 30.70 47.95
C THR A 165 8.04 31.92 48.56
N PRO A 166 7.93 32.19 49.88
CA PRO A 166 8.94 32.97 50.59
C PRO A 166 10.20 32.09 50.72
N SER A 167 10.82 31.76 49.59
CA SER A 167 12.18 31.22 49.59
C SER A 167 13.13 32.42 49.70
N PRO A 168 14.22 32.33 50.46
CA PRO A 168 15.27 33.33 50.44
C PRO A 168 15.79 33.51 49.01
N ASP A 169 16.03 34.74 48.59
CA ASP A 169 16.41 35.05 47.20
C ASP A 169 17.80 34.52 46.85
N HIS A 170 18.66 34.28 47.86
CA HIS A 170 20.07 33.91 47.70
C HIS A 170 20.42 32.52 48.25
N ALA A 171 19.46 31.80 48.85
CA ALA A 171 19.67 30.42 49.30
C ALA A 171 19.81 29.46 48.10
N LEU A 172 20.87 28.65 48.12
CA LEU A 172 21.13 27.61 47.15
C LEU A 172 20.38 26.32 47.50
N GLN A 173 19.95 25.62 46.46
CA GLN A 173 19.42 24.26 46.56
C GLN A 173 20.54 23.25 46.79
N ARG A 174 20.21 22.13 47.44
CA ARG A 174 21.20 21.12 47.84
C ARG A 174 21.94 20.50 46.65
N ASP A 175 21.27 20.32 45.52
CA ASP A 175 21.83 19.80 44.27
C ASP A 175 22.81 20.79 43.61
N GLN A 176 22.60 22.09 43.80
CA GLN A 176 23.51 23.15 43.37
C GLN A 176 24.81 23.20 44.18
N VAL A 177 24.88 22.52 45.33
CA VAL A 177 26.06 22.55 46.22
C VAL A 177 26.78 21.20 46.27
N PHE A 178 26.07 20.11 46.57
CA PHE A 178 26.69 18.82 46.92
C PHE A 178 27.44 18.15 45.75
N TYR A 179 27.10 18.49 44.50
CA TYR A 179 27.70 17.89 43.32
C TYR A 179 28.66 18.82 42.57
N GLN A 180 28.80 20.07 42.99
CA GLN A 180 29.65 21.04 42.32
C GLN A 180 31.07 21.03 42.88
N ASP A 181 32.06 21.00 42.00
CA ASP A 181 33.48 20.98 42.39
C ASP A 181 33.94 22.27 43.08
N GLU A 182 33.25 23.39 42.87
CA GLU A 182 33.61 24.68 43.48
C GLU A 182 33.51 24.71 45.01
N PHE A 183 32.70 23.82 45.60
CA PHE A 183 32.53 23.70 47.05
C PHE A 183 33.45 22.65 47.67
N LYS A 184 34.17 21.87 46.86
CA LYS A 184 35.07 20.83 47.34
C LYS A 184 36.44 21.43 47.69
N SER A 185 37.00 21.01 48.80
CA SER A 185 38.34 21.41 49.24
C SER A 185 39.44 20.69 48.45
N ILE A 186 39.44 20.82 47.12
CA ILE A 186 40.28 20.05 46.18
C ILE A 186 41.79 20.16 46.45
N GLN A 187 42.25 21.28 47.03
CA GLN A 187 43.66 21.47 47.41
C GLN A 187 44.11 20.52 48.55
N TRP A 188 43.16 19.90 49.24
CA TRP A 188 43.38 18.92 50.30
C TRP A 188 43.25 17.47 49.81
N LYS A 189 43.15 17.24 48.49
CA LYS A 189 43.04 15.89 47.92
C LYS A 189 44.18 14.98 48.39
N GLY A 190 43.83 13.81 48.89
CA GLY A 190 44.78 12.83 49.44
C GLY A 190 45.30 13.15 50.84
N ARG A 191 44.78 14.23 51.48
CA ARG A 191 45.18 14.71 52.81
C ARG A 191 43.96 14.86 53.72
N ASP A 192 43.01 13.95 53.60
CA ASP A 192 41.72 14.02 54.31
C ASP A 192 41.91 14.04 55.84
N TYR A 193 42.84 13.25 56.37
CA TYR A 193 43.17 13.27 57.81
C TYR A 193 43.70 14.64 58.29
N GLU A 194 44.56 15.28 57.50
CA GLU A 194 45.11 16.61 57.83
C GLU A 194 44.03 17.70 57.73
N LEU A 195 43.14 17.59 56.74
CA LEU A 195 41.97 18.46 56.60
C LEU A 195 41.06 18.34 57.83
N GLN A 196 40.74 17.11 58.25
CA GLN A 196 39.91 16.84 59.43
C GLN A 196 40.52 17.46 60.69
N LEU A 197 41.80 17.21 60.96
CA LEU A 197 42.52 17.81 62.08
C LEU A 197 42.49 19.34 62.03
N LYS A 198 42.64 19.94 60.84
CA LYS A 198 42.60 21.39 60.70
C LYS A 198 41.21 21.96 60.97
N ILE A 199 40.14 21.29 60.55
CA ILE A 199 38.75 21.69 60.83
C ILE A 199 38.48 21.59 62.34
N GLU A 200 38.89 20.49 62.99
CA GLU A 200 38.77 20.31 64.44
C GLU A 200 39.60 21.34 65.24
N GLU A 201 40.78 21.70 64.76
CA GLU A 201 41.59 22.76 65.35
C GLU A 201 40.88 24.11 65.27
N ILE A 202 40.31 24.46 64.11
CA ILE A 202 39.56 25.71 63.93
C ILE A 202 38.32 25.74 64.83
N GLY A 203 37.52 24.67 64.85
CA GLY A 203 36.33 24.57 65.69
C GLY A 203 36.64 24.69 67.18
N ARG A 204 37.67 23.97 67.66
CA ARG A 204 38.12 24.07 69.06
C ARG A 204 38.67 25.45 69.39
N LEU A 205 39.49 26.02 68.51
CA LEU A 205 40.06 27.35 68.73
C LEU A 205 38.98 28.41 68.85
N TYR A 206 38.01 28.41 67.92
CA TYR A 206 36.91 29.36 67.94
C TYR A 206 36.08 29.22 69.22
N ASN A 207 35.64 28.00 69.55
CA ASN A 207 34.86 27.76 70.77
C ASN A 207 35.64 28.11 72.07
N SER A 208 36.97 27.93 72.10
CA SER A 208 37.78 28.32 73.26
C SER A 208 37.95 29.83 73.43
N THR A 209 37.70 30.61 72.37
CA THR A 209 37.90 32.07 72.34
C THR A 209 36.59 32.85 72.24
N HIS A 210 35.49 32.18 71.90
CA HIS A 210 34.15 32.76 71.74
C HIS A 210 33.16 31.89 72.49
N THR A 211 32.56 32.44 73.55
CA THR A 211 31.53 31.73 74.34
C THR A 211 30.15 32.02 73.77
N TYR A 212 29.42 30.98 73.39
CA TYR A 212 28.02 31.13 73.02
C TYR A 212 27.17 31.41 74.26
N VAL A 213 26.47 32.54 74.27
CA VAL A 213 25.51 32.91 75.31
C VAL A 213 24.11 32.95 74.67
N PRO A 214 23.21 32.02 75.03
CA PRO A 214 21.85 31.97 74.47
C PRO A 214 21.13 33.32 74.63
N GLY A 215 20.63 33.86 73.52
CA GLY A 215 19.90 35.14 73.49
C GLY A 215 20.77 36.39 73.43
N GLU A 216 22.10 36.27 73.56
CA GLU A 216 23.05 37.38 73.39
C GLU A 216 23.98 37.17 72.19
N THR A 217 24.33 35.92 71.88
CA THR A 217 25.20 35.56 70.75
C THR A 217 24.37 35.04 69.59
N ASP A 218 24.59 35.56 68.38
CA ASP A 218 23.94 35.06 67.17
C ASP A 218 24.79 33.93 66.54
N CYS A 219 24.20 32.74 66.45
CA CYS A 219 24.81 31.59 65.78
C CYS A 219 25.18 31.86 64.31
N ASN A 220 24.47 32.77 63.63
CA ASN A 220 24.78 33.19 62.25
C ASN A 220 26.13 33.90 62.17
N ASP A 221 26.38 34.85 63.07
CA ASP A 221 27.65 35.58 63.11
C ASP A 221 28.81 34.63 63.46
N MET A 222 28.59 33.71 64.39
CA MET A 222 29.57 32.67 64.71
C MET A 222 29.87 31.76 63.50
N ALA A 223 28.85 31.38 62.74
CA ALA A 223 29.02 30.60 61.52
C ALA A 223 29.80 31.39 60.45
N VAL A 224 29.54 32.69 60.30
CA VAL A 224 30.28 33.59 59.39
C VAL A 224 31.74 33.71 59.77
N ASP A 225 32.06 33.85 61.06
CA ASP A 225 33.44 33.94 61.53
C ASP A 225 34.23 32.67 61.24
N ILE A 226 33.65 31.51 61.58
CA ILE A 226 34.26 30.22 61.30
C ILE A 226 34.40 29.99 59.79
N TRP A 227 33.42 30.41 58.98
CA TRP A 227 33.50 30.37 57.52
C TRP A 227 34.72 31.16 57.02
N ASN A 228 34.97 32.35 57.56
CA ASN A 228 36.15 33.15 57.22
C ASN A 228 37.46 32.47 57.66
N MET A 229 37.48 31.83 58.83
CA MET A 229 38.64 31.08 59.31
C MET A 229 38.98 29.89 58.39
N LEU A 230 37.97 29.13 57.96
CA LEU A 230 38.13 28.03 57.01
C LEU A 230 38.62 28.55 55.64
N LEU A 231 38.00 29.61 55.13
CA LEU A 231 38.39 30.22 53.85
C LEU A 231 39.85 30.70 53.88
N THR A 232 40.31 31.26 54.99
CA THR A 232 41.71 31.69 55.18
C THR A 232 42.71 30.53 55.10
N LYS A 233 42.28 29.30 55.41
CA LYS A 233 43.07 28.08 55.22
C LYS A 233 42.83 27.40 53.87
N GLY A 234 42.08 28.04 52.98
CA GLY A 234 41.65 27.50 51.68
C GLY A 234 40.74 26.27 51.80
N ILE A 235 40.07 26.12 52.95
CA ILE A 235 39.05 25.09 53.14
C ILE A 235 37.72 25.66 52.64
N LYS A 236 37.05 24.92 51.76
CA LYS A 236 35.78 25.33 51.16
C LYS A 236 34.63 24.92 52.06
N SER A 237 33.75 25.86 52.35
CA SER A 237 32.57 25.67 53.17
C SER A 237 31.41 26.53 52.69
N VAL A 238 30.20 26.12 53.06
CA VAL A 238 28.97 26.91 52.93
C VAL A 238 28.34 27.06 54.31
N ILE A 239 27.59 28.14 54.50
CA ILE A 239 26.82 28.36 55.72
C ILE A 239 25.43 27.78 55.50
N VAL A 240 24.86 27.17 56.52
CA VAL A 240 23.52 26.58 56.48
C VAL A 240 22.75 27.12 57.66
N ILE A 241 21.54 27.57 57.42
CA ILE A 241 20.62 27.94 58.50
C ILE A 241 19.37 27.08 58.42
N GLY A 242 18.87 26.66 59.57
CA GLY A 242 17.75 25.73 59.64
C GLY A 242 17.31 25.46 61.06
N ASN A 243 16.52 24.42 61.22
CA ASN A 243 16.01 24.00 62.53
C ASN A 243 16.34 22.53 62.77
N LYS A 244 17.25 22.26 63.71
CA LYS A 244 17.70 20.89 64.00
C LYS A 244 16.61 19.96 64.53
N ASP A 245 15.55 20.54 65.08
CA ASP A 245 14.45 19.80 65.70
C ASP A 245 13.26 19.60 64.74
N LYS A 246 13.36 20.10 63.50
CA LYS A 246 12.26 20.07 62.52
C LYS A 246 12.74 19.63 61.14
N GLU A 247 11.89 18.88 60.44
CA GLU A 247 12.07 18.60 59.01
C GLU A 247 11.11 19.47 58.20
N ASN A 248 11.55 19.94 57.03
CA ASN A 248 10.77 20.79 56.11
C ASN A 248 10.35 22.13 56.74
N GLU A 249 11.28 22.77 57.44
CA GLU A 249 11.11 24.10 58.01
C GLU A 249 10.93 25.18 56.92
N THR A 250 10.12 26.19 57.21
CA THR A 250 10.13 27.43 56.41
C THR A 250 11.32 28.30 56.80
N PHE A 251 11.62 29.32 56.00
CA PHE A 251 12.76 30.19 56.30
C PHE A 251 12.61 30.90 57.64
N GLU A 252 11.40 31.34 57.98
CA GLU A 252 11.05 31.98 59.26
C GLU A 252 11.23 31.06 60.48
N GLU A 253 11.26 29.74 60.27
CA GLU A 253 11.38 28.74 61.33
C GLU A 253 12.84 28.32 61.58
N CYS A 254 13.79 28.90 60.85
CA CYS A 254 15.22 28.68 61.03
C CYS A 254 15.69 29.37 62.32
N VAL A 255 16.31 28.60 63.21
CA VAL A 255 16.73 29.08 64.55
C VAL A 255 18.19 28.80 64.85
N HIS A 256 18.91 28.16 63.91
CA HIS A 256 20.29 27.76 64.12
C HIS A 256 21.10 27.82 62.83
N ALA A 257 22.41 28.06 62.96
CA ALA A 257 23.36 28.09 61.85
C ALA A 257 24.52 27.10 62.04
N TRP A 258 24.97 26.48 60.96
CA TRP A 258 26.13 25.58 60.94
C TRP A 258 26.85 25.66 59.59
N LEU A 259 27.95 24.91 59.45
CA LEU A 259 28.69 24.85 58.19
C LEU A 259 28.70 23.45 57.60
N TYR A 260 28.57 23.36 56.27
CA TYR A 260 29.02 22.21 55.51
C TYR A 260 30.41 22.48 54.97
N VAL A 261 31.31 21.55 55.23
CA VAL A 261 32.67 21.53 54.69
C VAL A 261 32.83 20.28 53.85
N PHE A 262 33.21 20.41 52.59
CA PHE A 262 33.36 19.25 51.71
C PHE A 262 34.84 18.90 51.53
N ASN A 263 35.19 17.63 51.73
CA ASN A 263 36.50 17.12 51.35
C ASN A 263 36.65 17.07 49.81
N ALA A 264 37.82 16.70 49.32
CA ALA A 264 38.08 16.64 47.88
C ALA A 264 37.20 15.60 47.15
N ASN A 265 36.67 14.60 47.87
CA ASN A 265 35.79 13.56 47.33
C ASN A 265 34.30 13.95 47.37
N GLY A 266 33.96 15.12 47.93
CA GLY A 266 32.58 15.58 48.09
C GLY A 266 31.88 15.03 49.33
N GLU A 267 32.61 14.41 50.26
CA GLU A 267 32.04 13.98 51.54
C GLU A 267 31.93 15.18 52.48
N VAL A 268 30.76 15.29 53.11
CA VAL A 268 30.41 16.42 53.96
C VAL A 268 30.87 16.19 55.41
N ILE A 269 31.42 17.26 55.97
CA ILE A 269 31.79 17.42 57.36
C ILE A 269 30.96 18.60 57.90
N TYR A 270 30.27 18.37 59.00
CA TYR A 270 29.42 19.36 59.64
C TYR A 270 30.19 20.01 60.78
N LEU A 271 30.24 21.33 60.81
CA LEU A 271 30.89 22.08 61.89
C LEU A 271 29.86 22.92 62.61
N GLU A 272 29.71 22.64 63.91
CA GLU A 272 28.79 23.31 64.79
C GLU A 272 29.46 24.55 65.42
N PRO A 273 29.07 25.77 65.04
CA PRO A 273 29.74 26.98 65.49
C PRO A 273 29.59 27.26 66.99
N THR A 274 28.47 26.86 67.60
CA THR A 274 28.20 27.16 69.03
C THR A 274 28.95 26.25 70.00
N THR A 275 29.35 25.05 69.57
CA THR A 275 30.06 24.07 70.40
C THR A 275 31.46 23.75 69.89
N GLY A 276 31.81 24.17 68.67
CA GLY A 276 33.02 23.77 67.96
C GLY A 276 33.06 22.29 67.59
N GLU A 277 31.93 21.57 67.70
CA GLU A 277 31.85 20.14 67.39
C GLU A 277 31.98 19.89 65.88
N VAL A 278 32.78 18.89 65.52
CA VAL A 278 32.94 18.43 64.14
C VAL A 278 32.32 17.06 64.00
N LEU A 279 31.36 16.94 63.08
CA LEU A 279 30.66 15.69 62.79
C LEU A 279 30.95 15.25 61.36
N TYR A 280 31.39 14.00 61.22
CA TYR A 280 31.66 13.41 59.91
C TYR A 280 30.40 12.75 59.36
N GLY A 281 30.05 13.02 58.09
CA GLY A 281 28.85 12.46 57.45
C GLY A 281 28.86 10.94 57.32
N LYS A 282 30.04 10.32 57.29
CA LYS A 282 30.22 8.87 57.27
C LYS A 282 31.07 8.40 58.45
N LEU A 283 30.76 7.20 58.95
CA LEU A 283 31.56 6.46 59.92
C LEU A 283 32.69 5.69 59.21
N SER A 284 33.62 5.13 59.99
CA SER A 284 34.78 4.38 59.48
C SER A 284 34.41 3.14 58.65
N ASP A 285 33.21 2.60 58.85
CA ASP A 285 32.65 1.49 58.08
C ASP A 285 31.93 1.93 56.78
N GLY A 286 31.93 3.24 56.49
CA GLY A 286 31.28 3.84 55.33
C GLY A 286 29.79 4.11 55.49
N THR A 287 29.17 3.72 56.62
CA THR A 287 27.76 4.00 56.90
C THR A 287 27.55 5.47 57.26
N THR A 288 26.34 5.96 57.04
CA THR A 288 25.97 7.34 57.36
C THR A 288 25.94 7.55 58.87
N ASN A 289 26.57 8.62 59.36
CA ASN A 289 26.58 8.94 60.78
C ASN A 289 25.21 9.49 61.23
N PRO A 290 24.44 8.77 62.08
CA PRO A 290 23.10 9.20 62.48
C PRO A 290 23.09 10.52 63.26
N LYS A 291 24.20 10.90 63.91
CA LYS A 291 24.31 12.20 64.59
C LYS A 291 24.25 13.40 63.65
N THR A 292 24.44 13.18 62.35
CA THR A 292 24.41 14.25 61.35
C THR A 292 23.01 14.51 60.79
N ILE A 293 22.03 13.63 61.06
CA ILE A 293 20.65 13.76 60.54
C ILE A 293 20.05 15.15 60.82
N PRO A 294 20.16 15.73 62.04
CA PRO A 294 19.64 17.07 62.33
C PRO A 294 20.27 18.19 61.49
N TYR A 295 21.40 17.93 60.85
CA TYR A 295 22.14 18.88 60.04
C TYR A 295 21.91 18.66 58.54
N TRP A 296 20.94 17.85 58.10
CA TRP A 296 20.73 17.61 56.67
C TRP A 296 19.81 18.62 55.99
N GLY A 297 18.91 19.24 56.76
CA GLY A 297 17.97 20.26 56.32
C GLY A 297 18.61 21.65 56.24
N GLY A 298 17.80 22.67 55.97
CA GLY A 298 18.23 24.06 55.98
C GLY A 298 18.57 24.69 54.62
N PHE A 299 18.63 26.02 54.66
CA PHE A 299 18.90 26.91 53.54
C PHE A 299 20.40 27.17 53.45
N ILE A 300 20.98 26.95 52.27
CA ILE A 300 22.44 26.92 52.08
C ILE A 300 22.91 28.22 51.45
N TYR A 301 23.93 28.85 52.02
CA TYR A 301 24.49 30.11 51.57
C TYR A 301 25.96 29.96 51.20
N LYS A 302 26.29 30.38 49.99
CA LYS A 302 27.67 30.36 49.47
C LYS A 302 28.57 31.33 50.20
N THR A 303 28.05 32.52 50.51
CA THR A 303 28.81 33.58 51.18
C THR A 303 28.04 34.19 52.35
N PRO A 304 28.75 34.80 53.32
CA PRO A 304 28.15 35.63 54.36
C PRO A 304 27.28 36.77 53.82
N SER A 305 27.59 37.31 52.64
CA SER A 305 26.83 38.41 52.04
C SER A 305 25.45 37.95 51.56
N ASP A 306 25.37 36.74 51.00
CA ASP A 306 24.11 36.13 50.56
C ASP A 306 23.20 35.91 51.78
N LEU A 307 23.74 35.29 52.83
CA LEU A 307 23.03 35.06 54.09
C LEU A 307 22.50 36.36 54.70
N ARG A 308 23.35 37.37 54.82
CA ARG A 308 22.97 38.67 55.38
C ARG A 308 21.95 39.42 54.53
N SER A 309 21.91 39.19 53.22
CA SER A 309 20.94 39.85 52.34
C SER A 309 19.53 39.31 52.57
N ASP A 310 19.41 38.01 52.81
CA ASP A 310 18.12 37.37 53.09
C ASP A 310 17.66 37.57 54.54
N LEU A 311 18.59 37.58 55.52
CA LEU A 311 18.26 37.83 56.93
C LEU A 311 17.87 39.28 57.24
N LYS A 312 18.35 40.27 56.47
CA LYS A 312 17.97 41.69 56.63
C LYS A 312 16.46 41.96 56.55
N ASN A 313 15.71 41.03 55.98
CA ASN A 313 14.26 41.12 55.85
C ASN A 313 13.48 40.43 56.98
N GLN A 314 14.17 39.76 57.93
CA GLN A 314 13.52 39.03 59.03
C GLN A 314 13.86 39.56 60.44
N TRP A 315 15.02 40.20 60.68
CA TRP A 315 15.43 40.73 61.99
C TRP A 315 15.87 42.20 61.97
#